data_AF-A0A329RAW1-F1
#
_entry.id   AF-A0A329RAW1-F1
#
_cell.length_a   1.000
_cell.length_b   1.000
_cell.length_c   1.000
_cell.angle_alpha   90.00
_cell.angle_beta   90.00
_cell.angle_gamma   90.00
#
_symmetry.space_group_name_H-M   'P 1'
#
loop_
_entity.id
_entity.type
_entity.pdbx_description
1 polymer ?
#
loop_
_entity_poly.entity_id
_entity_poly.type
_entity_poly.pdbx_seq_one_letter_code
_entity_poly.pdbx_strand_id
1 'polypeptide(L)'
;MPDTYGINFDGWSNCSEHYLTVFATNEVDGLVKTPLLSMAPNVNEPDDNLKAESHHSALESVLAVFGKELVHYLFLVGDNCSVNKKLGPPHERTACRVCLPAST
;
A
#
# COMPACT_ATOMS: atom_id res chain seq x y z
N MET A 1 -1.33 1.69 16.01
CA MET A 1 -1.11 2.53 14.81
C MET A 1 -1.79 3.87 15.06
N PRO A 2 -1.16 5.02 14.75
CA PRO A 2 -1.80 6.35 14.89
C PRO A 2 -3.06 6.49 14.02
N ASP A 3 -3.86 7.52 14.27
CA ASP A 3 -5.08 7.80 13.50
C ASP A 3 -4.79 8.44 12.15
N THR A 4 -3.68 9.17 12.04
CA THR A 4 -3.21 9.78 10.79
C THR A 4 -1.96 9.07 10.30
N TYR A 5 -2.04 8.45 9.12
CA TYR A 5 -0.93 7.74 8.50
C TYR A 5 -1.11 7.71 6.99
N GLY A 6 -0.02 7.59 6.24
CA GLY A 6 -0.03 7.16 4.85
C GLY A 6 0.38 5.70 4.72
N ILE A 7 0.14 5.12 3.54
CA ILE A 7 0.55 3.77 3.20
C ILE A 7 1.58 3.82 2.08
N ASN A 8 2.67 3.09 2.27
CA ASN A 8 3.59 2.74 1.19
C ASN A 8 3.52 1.22 1.01
N PHE A 9 3.41 0.75 -0.22
CA PHE A 9 3.43 -0.68 -0.50
C PHE A 9 4.30 -0.98 -1.71
N ASP A 10 4.85 -2.19 -1.75
CA ASP A 10 5.70 -2.65 -2.83
C ASP A 10 5.41 -4.14 -3.12
N GLY A 11 5.25 -4.44 -4.41
CA GLY A 11 5.02 -5.80 -4.90
C GLY A 11 6.29 -6.34 -5.52
N TRP A 12 6.90 -7.34 -4.90
CA TRP A 12 8.14 -7.95 -5.41
C TRP A 12 7.99 -9.45 -5.58
N SER A 13 8.90 -10.06 -6.35
CA SER A 13 8.84 -11.48 -6.67
C SER A 13 10.15 -12.17 -6.29
N ASN A 14 10.06 -13.36 -5.69
CA ASN A 14 11.17 -14.27 -5.49
C ASN A 14 10.87 -15.58 -6.23
N CYS A 15 11.57 -15.84 -7.33
CA CYS A 15 11.29 -16.97 -8.21
C CYS A 15 9.82 -16.98 -8.67
N SER A 16 9.02 -17.96 -8.21
CA SER A 16 7.60 -18.09 -8.53
C SER A 16 6.66 -17.48 -7.50
N GLU A 17 7.18 -17.00 -6.37
CA GLU A 17 6.38 -16.42 -5.29
C GLU A 17 6.35 -14.91 -5.38
N HIS A 18 5.16 -14.35 -5.24
CA HIS A 18 4.95 -12.90 -5.24
C HIS A 18 4.61 -12.46 -3.83
N TYR A 19 5.21 -11.36 -3.41
CA TYR A 19 5.09 -10.83 -2.08
C TYR A 19 4.55 -9.41 -2.16
N LEU A 20 3.63 -9.08 -1.25
CA LEU A 20 3.20 -7.72 -1.01
C LEU A 20 3.77 -7.27 0.33
N THR A 21 4.51 -6.17 0.30
CA THR A 21 5.04 -5.52 1.48
C THR A 21 4.25 -4.25 1.73
N VAL A 22 3.78 -4.03 2.96
CA VAL A 22 2.97 -2.88 3.36
C VAL A 22 3.64 -2.18 4.54
N PHE A 23 3.81 -0.86 4.42
CA PHE A 23 4.34 0.02 5.44
C PHE A 23 3.31 1.09 5.79
N ALA A 24 3.28 1.46 7.07
CA ALA A 24 2.66 2.72 7.50
C ALA A 24 3.69 3.83 7.42
N THR A 25 3.28 5.06 7.16
CA THR A 25 4.14 6.23 7.36
C THR A 25 3.40 7.30 8.11
N ASN A 26 3.98 7.76 9.21
CA ASN A 26 3.38 8.79 10.04
C ASN A 26 4.48 9.64 10.68
N GLU A 27 4.13 10.87 11.02
CA GLU A 27 4.99 11.73 11.83
C GLU A 27 4.75 11.45 13.31
N VAL A 28 5.82 11.40 14.10
CA VAL A 28 5.77 11.38 15.57
C VAL A 28 6.84 12.36 16.06
N ASP A 29 6.42 13.41 16.75
CA ASP A 29 7.32 14.42 17.35
C ASP A 29 8.29 15.05 16.32
N GLY A 30 7.80 15.40 15.13
CA GLY A 30 8.62 15.99 14.06
C GLY A 30 9.49 14.97 13.29
N LEU A 31 9.43 13.68 13.64
CA LEU A 31 10.18 12.61 12.96
C LEU A 31 9.25 11.71 12.17
N VAL A 32 9.54 11.56 10.88
CA VAL A 32 8.85 10.59 10.01
C VAL A 32 9.29 9.17 10.38
N LYS A 33 8.32 8.30 10.67
CA LYS A 33 8.53 6.88 10.93
C LYS A 33 7.78 6.05 9.89
N THR A 34 8.46 5.02 9.36
CA THR A 34 7.90 4.13 8.34
C THR A 34 8.02 2.65 8.75
N PRO A 35 7.27 2.18 9.77
CA PRO A 35 7.32 0.79 10.19
C PRO A 35 6.71 -0.16 9.14
N LEU A 36 7.33 -1.34 9.00
CA LEU A 36 6.76 -2.46 8.26
C LEU A 36 5.53 -3.00 9.01
N LEU A 37 4.39 -3.09 8.32
CA LEU A 37 3.17 -3.68 8.85
C LEU A 37 3.04 -5.16 8.48
N SER A 38 3.34 -5.49 7.24
CA SER A 38 3.19 -6.84 6.71
C SER A 38 4.15 -7.08 5.55
N MET A 39 4.65 -8.30 5.45
CA MET A 39 5.31 -8.86 4.29
C MET A 39 4.77 -10.28 4.15
N ALA A 40 3.89 -10.48 3.18
CA ALA A 40 3.19 -11.74 3.00
C ALA A 40 3.14 -12.13 1.52
N PRO A 41 3.09 -13.43 1.22
CA PRO A 41 2.78 -13.89 -0.13
C PRO A 41 1.44 -13.29 -0.60
N ASN A 42 1.38 -12.86 -1.85
CA ASN A 42 0.17 -12.36 -2.48
C ASN A 42 -0.06 -13.05 -3.83
N VAL A 43 -1.33 -13.10 -4.25
CA VAL A 43 -1.71 -13.67 -5.54
C VAL A 43 -1.20 -12.75 -6.64
N ASN A 44 -0.41 -13.29 -7.57
CA ASN A 44 -0.03 -12.56 -8.77
C ASN A 44 -1.07 -12.76 -9.85
N GLU A 45 -1.94 -11.76 -9.93
CA GLU A 45 -3.02 -11.74 -10.90
C GLU A 45 -2.53 -11.30 -12.29
N PRO A 46 -3.17 -11.76 -13.38
CA PRO A 46 -2.66 -11.56 -14.74
C PRO A 46 -2.85 -10.13 -15.28
N ASP A 47 -3.81 -9.37 -14.74
CA ASP A 47 -4.07 -7.99 -15.17
C ASP A 47 -4.12 -7.00 -13.99
N ASP A 48 -3.97 -5.72 -14.31
CA ASP A 48 -3.89 -4.65 -13.32
C ASP A 48 -5.19 -4.41 -12.53
N ASN A 49 -6.37 -4.81 -13.02
CA ASN A 49 -7.62 -4.72 -12.23
C ASN A 49 -7.58 -5.79 -11.15
N LEU A 50 -7.32 -7.04 -11.54
CA LEU A 50 -7.24 -8.15 -10.59
C LEU A 50 -6.12 -7.95 -9.57
N LYS A 51 -4.95 -7.42 -9.98
CA LYS A 51 -3.90 -7.02 -9.04
C LYS A 51 -4.38 -5.95 -8.07
N ALA A 52 -5.10 -4.94 -8.53
CA ALA A 52 -5.64 -3.92 -7.62
C ALA A 52 -6.62 -4.51 -6.61
N GLU A 53 -7.53 -5.40 -7.03
CA GLU A 53 -8.46 -6.08 -6.11
C GLU A 53 -7.73 -6.96 -5.08
N SER A 54 -6.76 -7.75 -5.53
CA SER A 54 -5.93 -8.59 -4.66
C SER A 54 -5.15 -7.75 -3.64
N HIS A 55 -4.53 -6.65 -4.09
CA HIS A 55 -3.80 -5.73 -3.21
C HIS A 55 -4.75 -4.98 -2.26
N HIS A 56 -5.96 -4.63 -2.70
CA HIS A 56 -6.99 -4.01 -1.86
C HIS A 56 -7.35 -4.94 -0.71
N SER A 57 -7.70 -6.19 -1.02
CA SER A 57 -8.08 -7.20 -0.02
C SER A 57 -6.95 -7.51 0.95
N ALA A 58 -5.70 -7.56 0.46
CA ALA A 58 -4.53 -7.72 1.30
C ALA A 58 -4.35 -6.51 2.24
N LEU A 59 -4.52 -5.28 1.74
CA LEU A 59 -4.39 -4.07 2.55
C LEU A 59 -5.50 -3.98 3.61
N GLU A 60 -6.75 -4.30 3.28
CA GLU A 60 -7.85 -4.40 4.25
C GLU A 60 -7.52 -5.37 5.37
N SER A 61 -7.02 -6.56 5.00
CA SER A 61 -6.65 -7.60 5.97
C SER A 61 -5.53 -7.14 6.90
N VAL A 62 -4.51 -6.46 6.37
CA VAL A 62 -3.40 -5.90 7.17
C VAL A 62 -3.92 -4.82 8.11
N LEU A 63 -4.72 -3.87 7.62
CA LEU A 63 -5.24 -2.77 8.45
C LEU A 63 -6.21 -3.25 9.54
N ALA A 64 -7.00 -4.28 9.26
CA ALA A 64 -7.92 -4.87 10.24
C ALA A 64 -7.19 -5.41 11.47
N VAL A 65 -5.97 -5.96 11.32
CA VAL A 65 -5.11 -6.40 12.45
C VAL A 65 -4.79 -5.25 13.40
N PHE A 66 -4.71 -4.02 12.88
CA PHE A 66 -4.45 -2.80 13.66
C PHE A 66 -5.72 -2.05 14.07
N GLY A 67 -6.91 -2.63 13.81
CA GLY A 67 -8.20 -1.97 14.07
C GLY A 67 -8.44 -0.75 13.18
N LYS A 68 -7.91 -0.75 11.95
CA LYS A 68 -8.04 0.33 10.97
C LYS A 68 -8.82 -0.13 9.75
N GLU A 69 -9.39 0.85 9.04
CA GLU A 69 -10.13 0.68 7.79
C GLU A 69 -9.45 1.49 6.68
N LEU A 70 -9.69 1.14 5.41
CA LEU A 70 -9.10 1.81 4.24
C LEU A 70 -9.50 3.28 4.08
N VAL A 71 -10.46 3.77 4.85
CA VAL A 71 -10.85 5.19 4.82
C VAL A 71 -9.93 6.07 5.66
N HIS A 72 -9.02 5.49 6.46
CA HIS A 72 -8.24 6.22 7.46
C HIS A 72 -6.82 6.62 7.02
N TYR A 73 -6.37 6.25 5.82
CA TYR A 73 -5.05 6.67 5.34
C TYR A 73 -5.09 7.97 4.52
N LEU A 74 -4.06 8.80 4.67
CA LEU A 74 -3.94 10.13 4.04
C LEU A 74 -3.45 10.05 2.60
N PHE A 75 -2.57 9.10 2.32
CA PHE A 75 -2.00 8.89 0.99
C PHE A 75 -1.65 7.42 0.80
N LEU A 76 -1.52 7.03 -0.47
CA LEU A 76 -1.09 5.71 -0.90
C LEU A 76 0.01 5.85 -1.95
N VAL A 77 1.14 5.18 -1.73
CA VAL A 77 2.29 5.15 -2.64
C VAL A 77 2.67 3.71 -2.94
N GLY A 78 2.91 3.42 -4.22
CA GLY A 78 3.43 2.16 -4.72
C GLY A 78 4.14 2.36 -6.06
N ASP A 79 4.87 1.37 -6.52
CA ASP A 79 5.61 1.41 -7.79
C ASP A 79 4.68 1.29 -9.02
N ASN A 80 3.57 0.54 -8.90
CA ASN A 80 2.64 0.31 -10.00
C ASN A 80 1.53 1.37 -10.10
N CYS A 81 1.73 2.34 -11.00
CA CYS A 81 0.83 3.49 -11.23
C CYS A 81 -0.63 3.12 -11.53
N SER A 82 -0.90 2.02 -12.25
CA SER A 82 -2.27 1.62 -12.60
C SER A 82 -3.01 1.04 -11.39
N VAL A 83 -2.31 0.31 -10.52
CA VAL A 83 -2.82 -0.22 -9.25
C VAL A 83 -3.05 0.91 -8.25
N ASN A 84 -2.08 1.83 -8.09
CA ASN A 84 -2.22 2.99 -7.20
C ASN A 84 -3.47 3.84 -7.52
N LYS A 85 -3.78 4.05 -8.80
CA LYS A 85 -4.95 4.83 -9.23
C LYS A 85 -6.27 4.18 -8.82
N LYS A 86 -6.32 2.84 -8.74
CA LYS A 86 -7.52 2.10 -8.36
C LYS A 86 -7.67 1.98 -6.85
N LEU A 87 -6.54 1.95 -6.13
CA LEU A 87 -6.51 1.83 -4.68
C LEU A 87 -6.58 3.16 -3.93
N GLY A 88 -6.53 4.31 -4.61
CA GLY A 88 -6.45 5.62 -3.95
C GLY A 88 -7.62 5.92 -2.99
N PRO A 89 -7.42 6.83 -2.03
CA PRO A 89 -8.41 7.07 -0.98
C PRO A 89 -9.73 7.65 -1.55
N PRO A 90 -10.88 7.33 -0.93
CA PRO A 90 -12.20 7.72 -1.44
C PRO A 90 -12.50 9.22 -1.30
N HIS A 91 -11.85 9.93 -0.36
CA HIS A 91 -11.98 11.39 -0.21
C HIS A 91 -10.80 12.11 -0.87
N GLU A 92 -11.10 12.73 -2.01
CA GLU A 92 -10.40 13.90 -2.58
C GLU A 92 -8.93 13.73 -3.01
N ARG A 93 -8.75 13.30 -4.27
CA ARG A 93 -7.92 13.93 -5.33
C ARG A 93 -6.52 14.51 -5.03
N THR A 94 -5.88 14.11 -3.93
CA THR A 94 -4.47 14.46 -3.63
C THR A 94 -3.67 13.19 -3.37
N ALA A 95 -3.80 12.19 -4.24
CA ALA A 95 -2.77 11.16 -4.34
C ALA A 95 -1.51 11.85 -4.88
N CYS A 96 -0.54 12.10 -4.00
CA CYS A 96 0.79 12.49 -4.41
C CYS A 96 1.31 11.40 -5.36
N ARG A 97 1.40 11.72 -6.65
CA ARG A 97 1.96 10.84 -7.70
C ARG A 97 3.47 10.71 -7.52
N VAL A 98 3.93 10.12 -6.43
CA VAL A 98 5.31 9.66 -6.36
C VAL A 98 5.32 8.24 -6.91
N CYS A 99 5.27 8.13 -8.24
CA CYS A 99 5.71 6.90 -8.90
C CYS A 99 7.24 6.92 -8.84
N LEU A 100 7.83 6.14 -7.93
CA LEU A 100 9.26 5.87 -8.01
C LEU A 100 9.51 5.10 -9.31
N PRO A 101 10.56 5.45 -10.09
CA PRO A 101 10.92 4.65 -11.26
C PRO A 101 11.21 3.23 -10.82
N ALA A 102 10.74 2.24 -11.59
CA ALA A 102 11.08 0.84 -11.37
C ALA A 102 12.61 0.70 -11.32
N SER A 103 13.13 0.09 -10.26
CA SER A 103 14.54 -0.22 -10.14
C SER A 103 14.91 -1.20 -11.26
N THR A 104 15.80 -0.76 -12.15
CA THR A 104 16.39 -1.58 -13.24
C THR A 104 17.24 -2.71 -12.72
#